data_AF-A0A7F8Q033-F1
#
_entry.id   AF-A0A7F8Q033-F1
#
_cell.length_a   1.000
_cell.length_b   1.000
_cell.length_c   1.000
_cell.angle_alpha   90.00
_cell.angle_beta   90.00
_cell.angle_gamma   90.00
#
_symmetry.space_group_name_H-M   'P 1'
#
loop_
_entity.id
_entity.type
_entity.pdbx_description
1 polymer ?
#
loop_
_entity_poly.entity_id
_entity_poly.type
_entity_poly.pdbx_seq_one_letter_code
_entity_poly.pdbx_strand_id
1 'polypeptide(L)'
;MRRSRSLRFPLLLLLLLPPPQVLPADPRTPAPVNPCCYYPCQHQGICVRFGLDRYQCDCTRTGYSGPNCTIPELWTWLRNSLRPSPSFLHFLLTHGRWFWELINASFIRDMLMRLVLTGKKQLPDAQLLGRRFLLRRKFIPDPQGSNLMFAFFAQHFTHQFFKTSGKMGPGFTKALGHGVDLGHIYGDNLERQYQLRLFKDGKLKYQVVLGLRMGQWERPPVVFPGRGGETMNPGRRCRPGADMASHVLLGGRLWVLIGDGQFQSAYIH
;
A
#
# COMPACT_ATOMS: atom_id res chain seq x y z
N MET A 1 -16.08 80.31 -44.96
CA MET A 1 -15.32 80.36 -43.68
C MET A 1 -15.52 79.06 -42.92
N ARG A 2 -14.48 78.63 -42.16
CA ARG A 2 -14.38 77.47 -41.23
C ARG A 2 -14.03 76.14 -41.91
N ARG A 3 -12.75 75.77 -42.06
CA ARG A 3 -11.66 75.45 -41.09
C ARG A 3 -11.89 74.08 -40.40
N SER A 4 -11.19 73.09 -40.94
CA SER A 4 -10.65 71.85 -40.36
C SER A 4 -10.99 71.55 -38.89
N ARG A 5 -11.58 70.38 -38.62
CA ARG A 5 -11.34 69.59 -37.41
C ARG A 5 -11.41 68.09 -37.71
N SER A 6 -10.22 67.49 -37.76
CA SER A 6 -9.89 66.07 -37.76
C SER A 6 -10.80 65.22 -36.86
N LEU A 7 -11.60 64.31 -37.45
CA LEU A 7 -12.14 63.14 -36.76
C LEU A 7 -10.99 62.16 -36.47
N ARG A 8 -10.30 62.34 -35.34
CA ARG A 8 -9.39 61.34 -34.77
C ARG A 8 -9.52 61.29 -33.25
N PHE A 9 -10.75 61.17 -32.74
CA PHE A 9 -11.00 61.12 -31.31
C PHE A 9 -12.29 60.33 -30.97
N PRO A 10 -12.36 59.02 -31.28
CA PRO A 10 -13.07 58.15 -30.33
C PRO A 10 -12.30 56.87 -29.98
N LEU A 11 -11.15 56.59 -30.61
CA LEU A 11 -10.42 55.34 -30.36
C LEU A 11 -9.48 55.40 -29.14
N LEU A 12 -9.07 56.60 -28.73
CA LEU A 12 -8.16 56.76 -27.57
C LEU A 12 -8.90 56.64 -26.22
N LEU A 13 -10.22 56.85 -26.18
CA LEU A 13 -10.99 56.81 -24.94
C LEU A 13 -11.33 55.37 -24.50
N LEU A 14 -11.35 54.40 -25.43
CA LEU A 14 -11.55 52.98 -25.11
C LEU A 14 -10.29 52.29 -24.53
N LEU A 15 -9.10 52.86 -24.74
CA LEU A 15 -7.83 52.34 -24.19
C LEU A 15 -7.57 52.82 -22.75
N LEU A 16 -8.41 53.71 -22.22
CA LEU A 16 -8.31 54.22 -20.85
C LEU A 16 -9.30 53.55 -19.87
N LEU A 17 -10.11 52.58 -20.33
CA LEU A 17 -10.86 51.77 -19.37
C LEU A 17 -9.88 50.85 -18.63
N PRO A 18 -9.79 50.95 -17.30
CA PRO A 18 -9.01 50.00 -16.52
C PRO A 18 -9.55 48.58 -16.79
N PRO A 19 -8.67 47.56 -16.85
CA PRO A 19 -9.12 46.17 -16.94
C PRO A 19 -10.12 45.90 -15.81
N PRO A 20 -11.18 45.10 -16.04
CA PRO A 20 -12.14 44.78 -15.00
C PRO A 20 -11.35 44.24 -13.81
N GLN A 21 -11.36 45.00 -12.73
CA GLN A 21 -10.65 44.59 -11.53
C GLN A 21 -11.33 43.30 -11.08
N VAL A 22 -10.60 42.20 -11.18
CA VAL A 22 -10.97 40.95 -10.54
C VAL A 22 -10.97 41.29 -9.06
N LEU A 23 -12.14 41.66 -8.55
CA LEU A 23 -12.33 41.89 -7.13
C LEU A 23 -11.79 40.64 -6.43
N PRO A 24 -10.84 40.79 -5.47
CA PRO A 24 -10.47 39.66 -4.64
C PRO A 24 -11.77 39.15 -4.00
N ALA A 25 -12.04 37.85 -4.19
CA ALA A 25 -13.20 37.20 -3.63
C ALA A 25 -13.31 37.59 -2.15
N ASP A 26 -14.50 38.07 -1.77
CA ASP A 26 -14.80 38.49 -0.40
C ASP A 26 -14.41 37.36 0.57
N PRO A 27 -13.49 37.59 1.53
CA PRO A 27 -13.09 36.57 2.51
C PRO A 27 -14.24 36.12 3.42
N ARG A 28 -15.43 36.70 3.27
CA ARG A 28 -16.67 36.33 3.98
C ARG A 28 -17.60 35.40 3.19
N THR A 29 -17.27 35.03 1.96
CA THR A 29 -17.98 33.95 1.26
C THR A 29 -17.33 32.60 1.63
N PRO A 30 -18.07 31.66 2.26
CA PRO A 30 -17.53 30.34 2.52
C PRO A 30 -17.17 29.70 1.17
N ALA A 31 -15.89 29.37 1.00
CA ALA A 31 -15.44 28.69 -0.21
C ALA A 31 -16.30 27.43 -0.43
N PRO A 32 -16.78 27.18 -1.65
CA PRO A 32 -17.69 26.07 -1.88
C PRO A 32 -17.02 24.74 -1.55
N VAL A 33 -17.59 24.06 -0.56
CA VAL A 33 -17.12 22.75 -0.08
C VAL A 33 -17.22 21.76 -1.23
N ASN A 34 -16.18 20.94 -1.43
CA ASN A 34 -16.20 19.94 -2.48
C ASN A 34 -17.38 18.97 -2.25
N PRO A 35 -18.35 18.88 -3.19
CA PRO A 35 -19.54 18.05 -3.02
C PRO A 35 -19.22 16.55 -2.88
N CYS A 36 -18.06 16.09 -3.38
CA CYS A 36 -17.64 14.70 -3.24
C CYS A 36 -17.20 14.31 -1.81
N CYS A 37 -17.00 15.26 -0.90
CA CYS A 37 -16.65 14.98 0.49
C CYS A 37 -17.78 14.27 1.26
N TYR A 38 -19.03 14.43 0.82
CA TYR A 38 -20.19 13.75 1.40
C TYR A 38 -20.35 12.31 0.89
N TYR A 39 -19.43 11.84 0.03
CA TYR A 39 -19.52 10.54 -0.65
C TYR A 39 -20.93 10.28 -1.23
N PRO A 40 -21.47 11.19 -2.07
CA PRO A 40 -22.86 11.11 -2.51
C PRO A 40 -23.13 9.92 -3.43
N CYS A 41 -22.13 9.52 -4.24
CA CYS A 41 -22.23 8.40 -5.17
C CYS A 41 -22.17 7.06 -4.44
N GLN A 42 -23.27 6.31 -4.47
CA GLN A 42 -23.36 4.99 -3.84
C GLN A 42 -22.92 3.86 -4.77
N HIS A 43 -22.80 2.64 -4.24
CA HIS A 43 -22.59 1.41 -5.01
C HIS A 43 -21.38 1.44 -5.99
N GLN A 44 -20.27 2.05 -5.56
CA GLN A 44 -19.04 2.21 -6.35
C GLN A 44 -19.14 3.20 -7.52
N GLY A 45 -20.18 4.05 -7.55
CA GLY A 45 -20.23 5.18 -8.48
C GLY A 45 -19.08 6.15 -8.25
N ILE A 46 -18.57 6.74 -9.33
CA ILE A 46 -17.43 7.66 -9.30
C ILE A 46 -17.96 9.09 -9.19
N CYS A 47 -17.55 9.81 -8.14
CA CYS A 47 -17.91 11.22 -7.98
C CYS A 47 -17.00 12.12 -8.82
N VAL A 48 -17.58 12.83 -9.78
CA VAL A 48 -16.90 13.81 -10.61
C VAL A 48 -17.46 15.20 -10.29
N ARG A 49 -16.58 16.17 -10.02
CA ARG A 49 -16.98 17.55 -9.75
C ARG A 49 -17.21 18.30 -11.06
N PHE A 50 -18.32 19.00 -11.17
CA PHE A 50 -18.71 19.80 -12.33
C PHE A 50 -18.93 21.27 -11.94
N GLY A 51 -18.15 22.19 -12.52
CA GLY A 51 -18.22 23.62 -12.17
C GLY A 51 -17.76 23.91 -10.74
N LEU A 52 -18.25 25.00 -10.15
CA LEU A 52 -17.85 25.43 -8.81
C LEU A 52 -18.46 24.54 -7.72
N ASP A 53 -19.77 24.27 -7.76
CA ASP A 53 -20.50 23.68 -6.60
C ASP A 53 -21.29 22.41 -6.94
N ARG A 54 -21.23 21.92 -8.19
CA ARG A 54 -22.02 20.75 -8.63
C ARG A 54 -21.15 19.50 -8.72
N TYR A 55 -21.80 18.35 -8.64
CA TYR A 55 -21.20 17.05 -8.88
C TYR A 55 -22.10 16.22 -9.80
N GLN A 56 -21.52 15.19 -10.38
CA GLN A 56 -22.24 14.15 -11.09
C GLN A 56 -21.61 12.81 -10.74
N CYS A 57 -22.44 11.80 -10.54
CA CYS A 57 -21.98 10.45 -10.33
C CYS A 57 -21.94 9.70 -11.67
N ASP A 58 -20.79 9.15 -12.02
CA ASP A 58 -20.70 8.15 -13.06
C ASP A 58 -21.10 6.78 -12.48
N CYS A 59 -22.27 6.30 -12.88
CA CYS A 59 -22.84 5.02 -12.44
C CYS A 59 -22.53 3.86 -13.42
N THR A 60 -21.63 4.03 -14.38
CA THR A 60 -21.32 3.00 -15.39
C THR A 60 -20.88 1.69 -14.74
N ARG A 61 -21.50 0.58 -15.17
CA ARG A 61 -21.24 -0.79 -14.67
C ARG A 61 -21.45 -0.99 -13.16
N THR A 62 -22.15 -0.09 -12.48
CA THR A 62 -22.57 -0.30 -11.09
C THR A 62 -23.86 -1.13 -10.98
N GLY A 63 -24.68 -1.15 -12.04
CA GLY A 63 -26.02 -1.75 -12.03
C GLY A 63 -27.08 -0.87 -11.35
N TYR A 64 -26.77 0.41 -11.12
CA TYR A 64 -27.65 1.43 -10.55
C TYR A 64 -27.70 2.66 -11.46
N SER A 65 -28.77 3.43 -11.31
CA SER A 65 -29.07 4.66 -12.05
C SER A 65 -29.48 5.79 -11.09
N GLY A 66 -29.76 6.97 -11.66
CA GLY A 66 -30.12 8.18 -10.92
C GLY A 66 -28.92 9.05 -10.53
N PRO A 67 -29.15 10.21 -9.90
CA PRO A 67 -28.13 11.21 -9.64
C PRO A 67 -27.02 10.72 -8.70
N ASN A 68 -27.34 9.79 -7.79
CA ASN A 68 -26.45 9.26 -6.75
C ASN A 68 -26.19 7.75 -6.87
N CYS A 69 -26.53 7.14 -8.01
CA CYS A 69 -26.44 5.69 -8.22
C CYS A 69 -27.21 4.87 -7.16
N THR A 70 -28.43 5.28 -6.84
CA THR A 70 -29.27 4.64 -5.82
C THR A 70 -30.43 3.83 -6.39
N ILE A 71 -30.81 4.05 -7.65
CA ILE A 71 -31.96 3.41 -8.27
C ILE A 71 -31.48 2.11 -8.94
N PRO A 72 -31.78 0.92 -8.39
CA PRO A 72 -31.26 -0.32 -8.94
C PRO A 72 -31.93 -0.65 -10.29
N GLU A 73 -31.16 -1.20 -11.21
CA GLU A 73 -31.71 -1.89 -12.37
C GLU A 73 -32.40 -3.20 -11.96
N LEU A 74 -33.24 -3.78 -12.83
CA LEU A 74 -34.05 -4.96 -12.53
C LEU A 74 -33.22 -6.13 -11.93
N TRP A 75 -32.08 -6.46 -12.54
CA TRP A 75 -31.21 -7.55 -12.07
C TRP A 75 -30.52 -7.22 -10.74
N THR A 76 -30.15 -5.96 -10.54
CA THR A 76 -29.51 -5.49 -9.31
C THR A 76 -30.49 -5.48 -8.16
N TRP A 77 -31.72 -5.03 -8.41
CA TRP A 77 -32.83 -5.12 -7.47
C TRP A 77 -33.07 -6.57 -7.07
N LEU A 78 -33.21 -7.47 -8.04
CA LEU A 78 -33.43 -8.90 -7.77
C LEU A 78 -32.29 -9.51 -6.95
N ARG A 79 -31.03 -9.25 -7.33
CA ARG A 79 -29.84 -9.75 -6.62
C ARG A 79 -29.80 -9.26 -5.17
N ASN A 80 -30.16 -8.00 -4.92
CA ASN A 80 -30.16 -7.43 -3.58
C ASN A 80 -31.31 -7.96 -2.73
N SER A 81 -32.49 -8.14 -3.31
CA SER A 81 -33.65 -8.72 -2.62
C SER A 81 -33.42 -10.18 -2.22
N LEU A 82 -32.71 -10.94 -3.06
CA LEU A 82 -32.33 -12.33 -2.78
C LEU A 82 -31.07 -12.44 -1.91
N ARG A 83 -30.34 -11.34 -1.66
CA ARG A 83 -29.10 -11.38 -0.88
C ARG A 83 -29.43 -11.52 0.61
N PRO A 84 -29.05 -12.64 1.27
CA PRO A 84 -29.27 -12.79 2.70
C PRO A 84 -28.51 -11.75 3.52
N SER A 85 -29.05 -11.42 4.70
CA SER A 85 -28.40 -10.47 5.61
C SER A 85 -27.03 -11.01 6.07
N PRO A 86 -26.05 -10.14 6.36
CA PRO A 86 -24.76 -10.56 6.88
C PRO A 86 -24.85 -11.42 8.14
N SER A 87 -25.82 -11.16 9.01
CA SER A 87 -26.06 -11.92 10.24
C SER A 87 -26.64 -13.30 9.94
N PHE A 88 -27.57 -13.41 8.99
CA PHE A 88 -28.10 -14.70 8.54
C PHE A 88 -27.03 -15.53 7.83
N LEU A 89 -26.17 -14.90 7.01
CA LEU A 89 -25.01 -15.57 6.42
C LEU A 89 -24.05 -16.09 7.50
N HIS A 90 -23.77 -15.29 8.53
CA HIS A 90 -22.96 -15.75 9.66
C HIS A 90 -23.61 -16.93 10.37
N PHE A 91 -24.93 -16.87 10.64
CA PHE A 91 -25.68 -17.98 11.23
C PHE A 91 -25.57 -19.24 10.37
N LEU A 92 -25.81 -19.15 9.06
CA LEU A 92 -25.70 -20.26 8.12
C LEU A 92 -24.28 -20.85 8.07
N LEU A 93 -23.25 -20.00 8.09
CA LEU A 93 -21.83 -20.42 8.08
C LEU A 93 -21.35 -21.04 9.40
N THR A 94 -22.07 -20.83 10.50
CA THR A 94 -21.64 -21.26 11.86
C THR A 94 -22.53 -22.32 12.49
N HIS A 95 -23.74 -22.52 11.98
CA HIS A 95 -24.71 -23.48 12.50
C HIS A 95 -24.92 -24.64 11.49
N GLY A 96 -25.16 -25.86 11.99
CA GLY A 96 -25.42 -27.05 11.18
C GLY A 96 -24.17 -27.81 10.70
N ARG A 97 -23.37 -28.33 11.65
CA ARG A 97 -22.10 -29.05 11.37
C ARG A 97 -22.24 -30.18 10.34
N TRP A 98 -23.28 -31.00 10.47
CA TRP A 98 -23.53 -32.14 9.57
C TRP A 98 -23.74 -31.71 8.09
N PHE A 99 -24.40 -30.56 7.86
CA PHE A 99 -24.58 -29.99 6.52
C PHE A 99 -23.24 -29.51 5.95
N TRP A 100 -22.43 -28.83 6.77
CA TRP A 100 -21.11 -28.38 6.36
C TRP A 100 -20.11 -29.53 6.14
N GLU A 101 -20.22 -30.64 6.87
CA GLU A 101 -19.43 -31.85 6.62
C GLU A 101 -19.71 -32.44 5.23
N LEU A 102 -20.99 -32.48 4.82
CA LEU A 102 -21.40 -32.90 3.48
C LEU A 102 -20.91 -31.94 2.39
N ILE A 103 -21.04 -30.62 2.61
CA ILE A 103 -20.58 -29.59 1.67
C ILE A 103 -19.05 -29.60 1.54
N ASN A 104 -18.30 -29.77 2.64
CA ASN A 104 -16.84 -29.81 2.65
C ASN A 104 -16.25 -31.06 2.00
N ALA A 105 -17.00 -32.16 1.95
CA ALA A 105 -16.64 -33.39 1.25
C ALA A 105 -16.94 -33.32 -0.27
N SER A 106 -17.55 -32.23 -0.74
CA SER A 106 -17.96 -32.05 -2.13
C SER A 106 -17.23 -30.90 -2.84
N PHE A 107 -17.45 -30.76 -4.14
CA PHE A 107 -16.93 -29.65 -4.96
C PHE A 107 -17.50 -28.26 -4.57
N ILE A 108 -18.59 -28.22 -3.79
CA ILE A 108 -19.29 -26.99 -3.41
C ILE A 108 -18.43 -26.13 -2.47
N ARG A 109 -17.54 -26.75 -1.70
CA ARG A 109 -16.57 -26.06 -0.84
C ARG A 109 -15.73 -25.03 -1.61
N ASP A 110 -15.16 -25.46 -2.74
CA ASP A 110 -14.23 -24.64 -3.51
C ASP A 110 -14.97 -23.49 -4.24
N MET A 111 -16.24 -23.73 -4.62
CA MET A 111 -17.14 -22.71 -5.16
C MET A 111 -17.48 -21.62 -4.12
N LEU A 112 -17.80 -22.00 -2.89
CA LEU A 112 -18.15 -21.07 -1.80
C LEU A 112 -16.94 -20.24 -1.35
N MET A 113 -15.76 -20.85 -1.27
CA MET A 113 -14.52 -20.14 -0.92
C MET A 113 -14.19 -19.05 -1.94
N ARG A 114 -14.37 -19.32 -3.23
CA ARG A 114 -14.17 -18.33 -4.30
C ARG A 114 -15.13 -17.13 -4.17
N LEU A 115 -16.35 -17.37 -3.68
CA LEU A 115 -17.36 -16.34 -3.48
C LEU A 115 -17.06 -15.47 -2.25
N VAL A 116 -16.56 -16.06 -1.16
CA VAL A 116 -16.22 -15.34 0.08
C VAL A 116 -15.04 -14.37 -0.12
N LEU A 117 -14.03 -14.74 -0.91
CA LEU A 117 -12.84 -13.91 -1.16
C LEU A 117 -13.14 -12.59 -1.91
N THR A 118 -14.33 -12.45 -2.50
CA THR A 118 -14.73 -11.26 -3.26
C THR A 118 -15.49 -10.19 -2.43
N GLY A 119 -15.69 -10.37 -1.11
CA GLY A 119 -16.62 -9.52 -0.33
C GLY A 119 -16.09 -8.89 0.97
N LYS A 120 -15.98 -7.54 0.96
CA LYS A 120 -16.15 -6.51 2.04
C LYS A 120 -14.98 -5.54 2.25
N LYS A 121 -15.31 -4.27 2.60
CA LYS A 121 -14.44 -3.08 2.46
C LYS A 121 -14.62 -1.99 3.56
N GLN A 122 -14.80 -2.36 4.83
CA GLN A 122 -14.77 -1.38 5.92
C GLN A 122 -14.01 -1.94 7.12
N LEU A 123 -13.02 -1.18 7.61
CA LEU A 123 -12.06 -1.65 8.60
C LEU A 123 -12.25 -0.92 9.94
N PRO A 124 -12.20 -1.64 11.07
CA PRO A 124 -12.12 -1.05 12.40
C PRO A 124 -10.75 -0.41 12.67
N ASP A 125 -10.65 0.36 13.74
CA ASP A 125 -9.42 1.04 14.17
C ASP A 125 -8.21 0.09 14.30
N ALA A 126 -7.09 0.47 13.69
CA ALA A 126 -5.92 -0.39 13.50
C ALA A 126 -5.17 -0.68 14.81
N GLN A 127 -5.14 0.27 15.75
CA GLN A 127 -4.46 0.08 17.04
C GLN A 127 -5.26 -0.82 17.97
N LEU A 128 -6.58 -0.63 18.03
CA LEU A 128 -7.49 -1.49 18.76
C LEU A 128 -7.51 -2.91 18.17
N LEU A 129 -7.53 -3.04 16.84
CA LEU A 129 -7.45 -4.32 16.14
C LEU A 129 -6.12 -5.04 16.43
N GLY A 130 -5.01 -4.30 16.34
CA GLY A 130 -3.67 -4.81 16.58
C GLY A 130 -3.51 -5.41 17.98
N ARG A 131 -3.88 -4.64 19.01
CA ARG A 131 -3.71 -5.08 20.41
C ARG A 131 -4.73 -6.13 20.84
N ARG A 132 -5.98 -6.03 20.38
CA ARG A 132 -7.06 -6.92 20.86
C ARG A 132 -7.08 -8.25 20.11
N PHE A 133 -6.74 -8.26 18.83
CA PHE A 133 -6.94 -9.43 17.96
C PHE A 133 -5.66 -9.95 17.28
N LEU A 134 -4.67 -9.11 16.97
CA LEU A 134 -3.49 -9.53 16.20
C LEU A 134 -2.26 -9.83 17.07
N LEU A 135 -2.23 -9.33 18.31
CA LEU A 135 -1.10 -9.56 19.20
C LEU A 135 -1.06 -11.03 19.66
N ARG A 136 0.00 -11.74 19.24
CA ARG A 136 0.23 -13.13 19.61
C ARG A 136 0.46 -13.26 21.13
N ARG A 137 -0.36 -14.08 21.79
CA ARG A 137 -0.19 -14.43 23.22
C ARG A 137 0.52 -15.77 23.41
N LYS A 138 0.13 -16.76 22.62
CA LYS A 138 0.73 -18.09 22.55
C LYS A 138 1.10 -18.37 21.09
N PHE A 139 2.18 -19.11 20.88
CA PHE A 139 2.52 -19.59 19.54
C PHE A 139 1.46 -20.59 19.09
N ILE A 140 0.87 -20.33 17.93
CA ILE A 140 -0.08 -21.22 17.26
C ILE A 140 0.65 -21.68 15.99
N PRO A 141 1.12 -22.94 15.93
CA PRO A 141 1.74 -23.46 14.72
C PRO A 141 0.72 -23.49 13.58
N ASP A 142 1.21 -23.34 12.35
CA ASP A 142 0.36 -23.48 11.17
C ASP A 142 -0.15 -24.93 11.05
N PRO A 143 -1.47 -25.17 11.01
CA PRO A 143 -2.02 -26.51 10.86
C PRO A 143 -1.65 -27.19 9.53
N GLN A 144 -1.25 -26.43 8.51
CA GLN A 144 -0.78 -26.98 7.22
C GLN A 144 0.69 -27.42 7.25
N GLY A 145 1.38 -27.24 8.38
CA GLY A 145 2.77 -27.68 8.56
C GLY A 145 3.80 -26.79 7.87
N SER A 146 3.48 -25.52 7.59
CA SER A 146 4.47 -24.57 7.05
C SER A 146 5.68 -24.45 7.97
N ASN A 147 6.86 -24.50 7.36
CA ASN A 147 8.13 -24.38 8.07
C ASN A 147 8.75 -22.98 7.91
N LEU A 148 9.86 -22.73 8.60
CA LEU A 148 10.57 -21.46 8.49
C LEU A 148 11.16 -21.21 7.09
N MET A 149 11.50 -22.26 6.34
CA MET A 149 11.98 -22.12 4.97
C MET A 149 10.90 -21.45 4.09
N PHE A 150 9.64 -21.86 4.24
CA PHE A 150 8.53 -21.22 3.54
C PHE A 150 8.34 -19.76 3.94
N ALA A 151 8.45 -19.44 5.23
CA ALA A 151 8.33 -18.07 5.72
C ALA A 151 9.43 -17.15 5.15
N PHE A 152 10.69 -17.60 5.16
CA PHE A 152 11.79 -16.84 4.59
C PHE A 152 11.70 -16.72 3.07
N PHE A 153 11.25 -17.78 2.38
CA PHE A 153 10.99 -17.72 0.96
C PHE A 153 9.93 -16.66 0.63
N ALA A 154 8.80 -16.67 1.34
CA ALA A 154 7.74 -15.68 1.15
C ALA A 154 8.26 -14.26 1.37
N GLN A 155 9.05 -14.03 2.43
CA GLN A 155 9.65 -12.71 2.69
C GLN A 155 10.64 -12.30 1.59
N HIS A 156 11.54 -13.19 1.17
CA HIS A 156 12.53 -12.91 0.13
C HIS A 156 11.86 -12.60 -1.22
N PHE A 157 10.89 -13.44 -1.61
CA PHE A 157 10.16 -13.33 -2.85
C PHE A 157 9.30 -12.07 -2.90
N THR A 158 8.55 -11.76 -1.84
CA THR A 158 7.61 -10.61 -1.85
C THR A 158 8.32 -9.26 -1.79
N HIS A 159 9.48 -9.18 -1.12
CA HIS A 159 10.28 -7.95 -1.06
C HIS A 159 10.95 -7.56 -2.39
N GLN A 160 10.76 -8.34 -3.46
CA GLN A 160 11.14 -7.89 -4.80
C GLN A 160 10.20 -6.81 -5.33
N PHE A 161 8.88 -6.96 -5.14
CA PHE A 161 7.86 -6.04 -5.66
C PHE A 161 7.23 -5.16 -4.58
N PHE A 162 7.25 -5.55 -3.30
CA PHE A 162 6.82 -4.71 -2.19
C PHE A 162 7.99 -3.95 -1.57
N LYS A 163 8.36 -2.82 -2.19
CA LYS A 163 9.41 -1.91 -1.70
C LYS A 163 8.88 -0.49 -1.52
N THR A 164 8.14 -0.22 -0.44
CA THR A 164 7.62 1.13 -0.16
C THR A 164 8.74 2.16 -0.01
N SER A 165 8.61 3.31 -0.67
CA SER A 165 9.60 4.38 -0.62
C SER A 165 9.44 5.22 0.65
N GLY A 166 10.27 4.97 1.67
CA GLY A 166 10.24 5.76 2.90
C GLY A 166 10.47 7.27 2.69
N LYS A 167 11.20 7.67 1.65
CA LYS A 167 11.43 9.09 1.32
C LYS A 167 10.21 9.78 0.71
N MET A 168 9.40 9.04 -0.05
CA MET A 168 8.19 9.57 -0.72
C MET A 168 6.91 9.31 0.08
N GLY A 169 6.95 8.38 1.03
CA GLY A 169 5.82 8.01 1.87
C GLY A 169 4.99 6.83 1.33
N PRO A 170 3.88 6.49 2.02
CA PRO A 170 2.97 5.43 1.61
C PRO A 170 2.40 5.66 0.20
N GLY A 171 2.16 4.58 -0.55
CA GLY A 171 1.63 4.65 -1.92
C GLY A 171 2.70 4.75 -3.01
N PHE A 172 3.96 5.03 -2.65
CA PHE A 172 5.08 5.05 -3.57
C PHE A 172 5.95 3.81 -3.40
N THR A 173 6.39 3.23 -4.52
CA THR A 173 7.31 2.07 -4.54
C THR A 173 8.65 2.41 -5.16
N LYS A 174 9.70 1.74 -4.70
CA LYS A 174 11.02 1.72 -5.35
C LYS A 174 11.15 0.57 -6.36
N ALA A 175 10.29 -0.44 -6.26
CA ALA A 175 10.26 -1.58 -7.17
C ALA A 175 9.45 -1.23 -8.43
N LEU A 176 10.09 -0.54 -9.38
CA LEU A 176 9.44 -0.04 -10.60
C LEU A 176 9.03 -1.16 -11.57
N GLY A 177 9.59 -2.37 -11.44
CA GLY A 177 9.19 -3.53 -12.24
C GLY A 177 7.78 -4.05 -11.94
N HIS A 178 7.19 -3.66 -10.79
CA HIS A 178 5.84 -4.04 -10.36
C HIS A 178 5.50 -5.55 -10.51
N GLY A 179 6.49 -6.43 -10.30
CA GLY A 179 6.33 -7.86 -10.55
C GLY A 179 7.56 -8.68 -10.20
N VAL A 180 7.70 -9.82 -10.86
CA VAL A 180 8.79 -10.77 -10.63
C VAL A 180 9.95 -10.46 -11.56
N ASP A 181 10.75 -9.46 -11.20
CA ASP A 181 11.92 -8.99 -11.95
C ASP A 181 13.26 -9.45 -11.35
N LEU A 182 13.22 -10.16 -10.22
CA LEU A 182 14.40 -10.54 -9.43
C LEU A 182 15.26 -9.34 -8.98
N GLY A 183 14.67 -8.14 -8.88
CA GLY A 183 15.39 -6.92 -8.45
C GLY A 183 15.86 -6.93 -6.99
N HIS A 184 15.44 -7.93 -6.21
CA HIS A 184 15.98 -8.23 -4.89
C HIS A 184 17.35 -8.96 -4.94
N ILE A 185 17.69 -9.57 -6.08
CA ILE A 185 18.98 -10.22 -6.35
C ILE A 185 19.87 -9.30 -7.20
N TYR A 186 19.32 -8.78 -8.29
CA TYR A 186 20.09 -8.02 -9.29
C TYR A 186 20.13 -6.51 -9.04
N GLY A 187 19.37 -6.01 -8.07
CA GLY A 187 19.19 -4.57 -7.82
C GLY A 187 17.95 -4.01 -8.52
N ASP A 188 17.43 -2.92 -7.97
CA ASP A 188 16.24 -2.21 -8.49
C ASP A 188 16.60 -1.11 -9.50
N ASN A 189 17.89 -0.93 -9.79
CA ASN A 189 18.41 0.03 -10.75
C ASN A 189 19.69 -0.50 -11.42
N LEU A 190 20.00 0.03 -12.60
CA LEU A 190 21.10 -0.44 -13.44
C LEU A 190 22.49 -0.22 -12.80
N GLU A 191 22.67 0.89 -12.10
CA GLU A 191 23.91 1.23 -11.40
C GLU A 191 24.25 0.15 -10.35
N ARG A 192 23.28 -0.18 -9.49
CA ARG A 192 23.42 -1.26 -8.50
C ARG A 192 23.65 -2.60 -9.17
N GLN A 193 22.97 -2.88 -10.28
CA GLN A 193 23.18 -4.11 -11.05
C GLN A 193 24.63 -4.21 -11.55
N TYR A 194 25.21 -3.13 -12.07
CA TYR A 194 26.59 -3.10 -12.52
C TYR A 194 27.58 -3.28 -11.37
N GLN A 195 27.32 -2.65 -10.23
CA GLN A 195 28.15 -2.81 -9.03
C GLN A 195 28.18 -4.26 -8.53
N LEU A 196 27.08 -5.01 -8.69
CA LEU A 196 26.98 -6.43 -8.28
C LEU A 196 27.57 -7.41 -9.29
N ARG A 197 27.77 -7.02 -10.55
CA ARG A 197 28.26 -7.91 -11.63
C ARG A 197 29.78 -8.07 -11.60
N LEU A 198 30.24 -9.29 -11.87
CA LEU A 198 31.66 -9.59 -12.06
C LEU A 198 32.16 -9.19 -13.47
N PHE A 199 31.22 -8.99 -14.42
CA PHE A 199 31.49 -8.75 -15.85
C PHE A 199 32.33 -9.84 -16.53
N LYS A 200 32.43 -11.02 -15.92
CA LYS A 200 33.07 -12.21 -16.46
C LYS A 200 32.07 -13.36 -16.47
N ASP A 201 31.92 -14.02 -17.60
CA ASP A 201 31.00 -15.15 -17.82
C ASP A 201 29.54 -14.88 -17.41
N GLY A 202 29.10 -13.62 -17.41
CA GLY A 202 27.77 -13.24 -16.95
C GLY A 202 27.53 -13.39 -15.43
N LYS A 203 28.57 -13.64 -14.63
CA LYS A 203 28.46 -13.93 -13.19
C LYS A 203 28.29 -12.67 -12.32
N LEU A 204 27.73 -12.86 -11.13
CA LEU A 204 27.75 -11.89 -10.03
C LEU A 204 29.06 -11.99 -9.23
N LYS A 205 29.41 -10.93 -8.52
CA LYS A 205 30.53 -10.91 -7.58
C LYS A 205 30.25 -11.84 -6.40
N TYR A 206 31.28 -12.56 -5.96
CA TYR A 206 31.21 -13.48 -4.83
C TYR A 206 32.54 -13.51 -4.07
N GLN A 207 32.49 -13.94 -2.82
CA GLN A 207 33.65 -14.21 -1.96
C GLN A 207 33.66 -15.69 -1.54
N VAL A 208 34.84 -16.27 -1.36
CA VAL A 208 34.97 -17.64 -0.86
C VAL A 208 35.31 -17.60 0.61
N VAL A 209 34.43 -18.13 1.46
CA VAL A 209 34.61 -18.20 2.92
C VAL A 209 34.44 -19.65 3.34
N LEU A 210 35.45 -20.21 4.03
CA LEU A 210 35.46 -21.63 4.45
C LEU A 210 35.18 -22.60 3.28
N GLY A 211 35.69 -22.30 2.08
CA GLY A 211 35.46 -23.09 0.87
C GLY A 211 34.09 -22.91 0.20
N LEU A 212 33.16 -22.15 0.79
CA LEU A 212 31.83 -21.87 0.23
C LEU A 212 31.80 -20.53 -0.51
N ARG A 213 31.11 -20.48 -1.65
CA ARG A 213 30.88 -19.22 -2.40
C ARG A 213 29.71 -18.47 -1.78
N MET A 214 29.97 -17.28 -1.27
CA MET A 214 29.00 -16.36 -0.69
C MET A 214 28.90 -15.08 -1.50
N GLY A 215 27.76 -14.39 -1.44
CA GLY A 215 27.65 -13.03 -1.99
C GLY A 215 28.69 -12.11 -1.37
N GLN A 216 29.24 -11.19 -2.16
CA GLN A 216 30.19 -10.21 -1.65
C GLN A 216 29.45 -9.16 -0.83
N TRP A 217 29.77 -9.06 0.46
CA TRP A 217 29.17 -8.06 1.35
C TRP A 217 29.98 -6.77 1.28
N GLU A 218 29.34 -5.67 0.88
CA GLU A 218 29.90 -4.35 1.13
C GLU A 218 29.76 -4.04 2.62
N ARG A 219 30.87 -3.70 3.29
CA ARG A 219 30.80 -3.17 4.66
C ARG A 219 29.90 -1.92 4.61
N PRO A 220 28.88 -1.79 5.49
CA PRO A 220 28.09 -0.57 5.52
C PRO A 220 29.05 0.62 5.73
N PRO A 221 28.87 1.74 5.03
CA PRO A 221 29.69 2.91 5.29
C PRO A 221 29.48 3.33 6.75
N VAL A 222 30.54 3.23 7.55
CA VAL A 222 30.63 3.73 8.92
C VAL A 222 30.69 5.25 8.88
N VAL A 223 29.58 5.92 8.50
CA VAL A 223 29.42 7.37 8.69
C VAL A 223 27.93 7.69 8.85
N PHE A 224 27.45 7.68 10.09
CA PHE A 224 26.35 8.58 10.47
C PHE A 224 26.99 9.84 11.04
N PRO A 225 26.88 11.02 10.40
CA PRO A 225 27.22 12.26 11.08
C PRO A 225 26.11 12.53 12.10
N GLY A 226 26.32 12.10 13.34
CA GLY A 226 25.49 12.51 14.46
C GLY A 226 25.61 14.02 14.65
N ARG A 227 24.57 14.77 14.29
CA ARG A 227 24.40 16.16 14.73
C ARG A 227 23.97 16.08 16.19
N GLY A 228 24.84 16.54 17.09
CA GLY A 228 24.70 16.39 18.53
C GLY A 228 23.54 17.17 19.14
N GLY A 229 23.23 16.80 20.39
CA GLY A 229 22.57 17.66 21.35
C GLY A 229 21.24 17.19 21.92
N GLU A 230 21.17 16.00 22.56
CA GLU A 230 20.15 15.76 23.60
C GLU A 230 20.78 15.00 24.78
N THR A 231 20.76 15.66 25.94
CA THR A 231 21.23 15.14 27.23
C THR A 231 20.38 13.94 27.68
N MET A 232 21.04 12.82 27.90
CA MET A 232 20.47 11.55 28.36
C MET A 232 20.00 11.66 29.82
N ASN A 233 18.69 11.47 30.06
CA ASN A 233 18.12 11.24 31.40
C ASN A 233 18.39 9.78 31.82
N PRO A 234 18.88 9.48 33.04
CA PRO A 234 19.22 8.12 33.44
C PRO A 234 17.95 7.38 33.88
N GLY A 235 17.27 6.70 32.96
CA GLY A 235 16.08 5.92 33.34
C GLY A 235 15.33 5.17 32.25
N ARG A 236 15.67 5.29 30.96
CA ARG A 236 15.02 4.52 29.88
C ARG A 236 16.03 3.73 29.08
N ARG A 237 16.06 2.42 29.29
CA ARG A 237 16.78 1.47 28.44
C ARG A 237 15.99 1.29 27.14
N CYS A 238 16.27 2.11 26.13
CA CYS A 238 15.87 1.81 24.76
C CYS A 238 16.58 0.53 24.32
N ARG A 239 15.82 -0.55 24.09
CA ARG A 239 16.36 -1.72 23.38
C ARG A 239 16.68 -1.28 21.95
N PRO A 240 17.92 -1.47 21.45
CA PRO A 240 18.21 -1.21 20.05
C PRO A 240 17.28 -2.07 19.19
N GLY A 241 16.62 -1.40 18.24
CA GLY A 241 15.87 -2.04 17.17
C GLY A 241 16.79 -2.96 16.39
N ALA A 242 16.21 -4.02 15.83
CA ALA A 242 16.90 -5.05 15.08
C ALA A 242 17.64 -4.46 13.86
N ASP A 243 18.90 -4.10 14.06
CA ASP A 243 19.86 -3.88 12.98
C ASP A 243 20.25 -5.24 12.39
N MET A 244 20.33 -5.29 11.05
CA MET A 244 20.60 -6.45 10.20
C MET A 244 21.58 -7.48 10.79
N ALA A 245 21.06 -8.49 11.48
CA ALA A 245 21.79 -9.72 11.68
C ALA A 245 21.69 -10.55 10.40
N SER A 246 22.82 -10.75 9.72
CA SER A 246 22.91 -11.76 8.65
C SER A 246 22.85 -13.13 9.31
N HIS A 247 21.76 -13.86 9.09
CA HIS A 247 21.55 -15.18 9.65
C HIS A 247 21.95 -16.24 8.64
N VAL A 248 22.83 -17.15 9.04
CA VAL A 248 23.22 -18.32 8.25
C VAL A 248 22.80 -19.57 9.00
N LEU A 249 22.00 -20.42 8.34
CA LEU A 249 21.62 -21.74 8.85
C LEU A 249 22.61 -22.78 8.33
N LEU A 250 23.40 -23.34 9.24
CA LEU A 250 24.31 -24.46 8.96
C LEU A 250 24.00 -25.59 9.94
N GLY A 251 23.64 -26.77 9.41
CA GLY A 251 23.47 -28.00 10.20
C GLY A 251 22.48 -27.90 11.37
N GLY A 252 21.39 -27.13 11.24
CA GLY A 252 20.39 -26.96 12.30
C GLY A 252 20.74 -25.94 13.38
N ARG A 253 21.86 -25.21 13.25
CA ARG A 253 22.23 -24.10 14.14
C ARG A 253 22.02 -22.75 13.46
N LEU A 254 21.42 -21.81 14.20
CA LEU A 254 21.32 -20.42 13.79
C LEU A 254 22.60 -19.70 14.20
N TRP A 255 23.35 -19.22 13.21
CA TRP A 255 24.51 -18.38 13.45
C TRP A 255 24.12 -16.92 13.32
N VAL A 256 24.37 -16.15 14.37
CA VAL A 256 24.12 -14.71 14.46
C VAL A 256 25.47 -14.02 14.51
N LEU A 257 25.72 -13.13 13.55
CA LEU A 257 26.89 -12.27 13.58
C LEU A 257 26.64 -11.16 14.59
N ILE A 258 27.43 -11.16 15.66
CA ILE A 258 27.48 -10.09 16.64
C ILE A 258 28.68 -9.22 16.25
N GLY A 259 28.58 -7.91 16.44
CA GLY A 259 29.62 -6.96 16.04
C GLY A 259 31.05 -7.41 16.40
N ASP A 260 32.03 -6.94 15.62
CA ASP A 260 33.46 -7.33 15.67
C ASP A 260 33.81 -8.72 15.11
N GLY A 261 33.00 -9.22 14.17
CA GLY A 261 33.30 -10.46 13.45
C GLY A 261 33.19 -11.73 14.31
N GLN A 262 32.57 -11.62 15.49
CA GLN A 262 32.27 -12.76 16.34
C GLN A 262 30.92 -13.37 15.96
N PHE A 263 30.88 -14.70 15.87
CA PHE A 263 29.66 -15.45 15.59
C PHE A 263 29.17 -16.14 16.87
N GLN A 264 27.91 -15.92 17.23
CA GLN A 264 27.22 -16.73 18.24
C GLN A 264 26.27 -17.72 17.58
N SER A 265 26.32 -18.98 18.01
CA SER A 265 25.39 -20.01 17.57
C SER A 265 24.33 -20.29 18.63
N ALA A 266 23.07 -20.36 18.23
CA ALA A 266 21.98 -20.91 19.05
C ALA A 266 21.41 -22.16 18.38
N TYR A 267 21.08 -23.17 19.19
CA TYR A 267 20.30 -24.33 18.74
C TYR A 267 18.85 -23.90 18.53
N ILE A 268 18.30 -24.20 17.36
CA ILE A 268 16.86 -24.13 17.13
C ILE A 268 16.32 -25.52 17.45
N HIS A 269 15.64 -25.65 18.58
CA HIS A 269 14.79 -26.82 18.88
C HIS A 269 13.44 -26.67 18.19
#